data_AF-X6NQL0-F1
#
_entry.id   AF-X6NQL0-F1
#
_cell.length_a   1.000
_cell.length_b   1.000
_cell.length_c   1.000
_cell.angle_alpha   90.00
_cell.angle_beta   90.00
_cell.angle_gamma   90.00
#
_symmetry.space_group_name_H-M   'P 1'
#
loop_
_entity.id
_entity.type
_entity.pdbx_description
1 polymer ?
#
loop_
_entity_poly.entity_id
_entity_poly.type
_entity_poly.pdbx_seq_one_letter_code
_entity_poly.pdbx_strand_id
1 'polypeptide(L)'
;ELLDYVIEYHFPELWKKFDAKTLAVTQNQSGDNSTMATKSKMYQEWFQLVVSQTVQTLCEWMCVGFVHGVLNTDNMSILGLTIDYGPFGNVSLIFVYIRIYTFFYLLFFIFAKGMMEYFDRKYVSNTSDTYGRYAYDQQVNIVKWNLLQLGFALSNHPSSQSDCHALDVQWMEQYIEQQFDLMYWKYYYSKLQHKFGLVNEDISALIPKFFDALENTRADFTNTFRSLSVLRHSDRSEYVFICLSLDTLENVTVFFLKKNFLCPSENAKNDEMLLHAILENCPSLERYRDLHEKHNADFRRLTKIREYLETNSNTTRLGGATFTDVIEEIKKLERERQKVSEAGQGIIDSKDKLAHDRKAWGAFIDEYRKCVQKRENIDHKKEDQRIQNMNNCNPIYVARNYLIQDAIVQCELNKFDLLHELMEVMTHPFEMSPDANKQQWSKPSPDSCPATTLSCSSLNFFFF
;
A
#
# COMPACT_ATOMS: atom_id res chain seq x y z
N GLU A 1 -7.82 31.73 -13.60
CA GLU A 1 -9.23 31.29 -13.51
C GLU A 1 -9.40 29.95 -12.81
N LEU A 2 -9.13 28.80 -13.42
CA LEU A 2 -9.31 27.51 -12.73
C LEU A 2 -8.46 27.41 -11.46
N LEU A 3 -7.20 27.84 -11.51
CA LEU A 3 -6.33 27.86 -10.33
C LEU A 3 -6.84 28.80 -9.23
N ASP A 4 -7.30 30.00 -9.59
CA ASP A 4 -7.91 30.94 -8.64
C ASP A 4 -9.14 30.29 -7.98
N TYR A 5 -10.03 29.69 -8.77
CA TYR A 5 -11.20 28.97 -8.28
C TYR A 5 -10.81 27.83 -7.33
N VAL A 6 -9.82 27.01 -7.70
CA VAL A 6 -9.37 25.90 -6.84
C VAL A 6 -8.89 26.42 -5.49
N ILE A 7 -8.09 27.48 -5.48
CA ILE A 7 -7.55 28.04 -4.23
C ILE A 7 -8.64 28.71 -3.41
N GLU A 8 -9.52 29.51 -4.03
CA GLU A 8 -10.61 30.20 -3.34
C GLU A 8 -11.55 29.23 -2.62
N TYR A 9 -11.97 28.16 -3.30
CA TYR A 9 -13.02 27.27 -2.80
C TYR A 9 -12.49 26.06 -2.03
N HIS A 10 -11.29 25.57 -2.35
CA HIS A 10 -10.74 24.38 -1.70
C HIS A 10 -9.54 24.67 -0.77
N PHE A 11 -8.94 25.85 -0.87
CA PHE A 11 -7.89 26.33 0.04
C PHE A 11 -8.24 27.71 0.62
N PRO A 12 -9.44 27.90 1.23
CA PRO A 12 -9.97 29.21 1.57
C PRO A 12 -9.10 29.98 2.57
N GLU A 13 -8.39 29.29 3.47
CA GLU A 13 -7.45 29.94 4.40
C GLU A 13 -6.23 30.51 3.68
N LEU A 14 -5.75 29.82 2.63
CA LEU A 14 -4.69 30.34 1.78
C LEU A 14 -5.19 31.53 0.97
N TRP A 15 -6.39 31.43 0.38
CA TRP A 15 -7.00 32.56 -0.35
C TRP A 15 -7.13 33.80 0.53
N LYS A 16 -7.70 33.66 1.73
CA LYS A 16 -7.86 34.77 2.71
C LYS A 16 -6.53 35.41 3.09
N LYS A 17 -5.45 34.62 3.23
CA LYS A 17 -4.10 35.11 3.54
C LYS A 17 -3.56 36.06 2.47
N PHE A 18 -4.00 35.90 1.22
CA PHE A 18 -3.53 36.68 0.07
C PHE A 18 -4.60 37.61 -0.53
N ASP A 19 -5.83 37.62 -0.01
CA ASP A 19 -6.89 38.55 -0.42
C ASP A 19 -6.53 40.00 -0.02
N ALA A 20 -6.68 40.91 -0.98
CA ALA A 20 -6.32 42.32 -0.86
C ALA A 20 -7.04 43.04 0.29
N LYS A 21 -8.26 42.60 0.65
CA LYS A 21 -9.00 43.14 1.81
C LYS A 21 -8.33 42.79 3.15
N THR A 22 -7.69 41.63 3.27
CA THR A 22 -6.95 41.20 4.46
C THR A 22 -5.59 41.88 4.54
N LEU A 23 -4.93 42.09 3.40
CA LEU A 23 -3.61 42.74 3.31
C LEU A 23 -3.66 44.27 3.49
N ALA A 24 -4.74 44.93 3.09
CA ALA A 24 -4.95 46.37 3.28
C ALA A 24 -5.09 46.78 4.76
N VAL A 25 -5.44 45.84 5.65
CA VAL A 25 -5.46 46.07 7.11
C VAL A 25 -4.04 46.08 7.69
N THR A 26 -3.07 45.45 7.02
CA THR A 26 -1.73 45.19 7.55
C THR A 26 -0.64 46.05 6.91
N GLN A 27 -0.83 46.55 5.68
CA GLN A 27 0.19 47.34 4.98
C GLN A 27 -0.42 48.53 4.22
N ASN A 28 -0.16 49.74 4.72
CA ASN A 28 -0.44 51.03 4.05
C ASN A 28 0.46 51.24 2.83
N GLN A 29 0.36 50.42 1.78
CA GLN A 29 1.08 50.66 0.52
C GLN A 29 0.21 50.33 -0.70
N SER A 30 0.10 51.32 -1.60
CA SER A 30 -0.63 51.27 -2.86
C SER A 30 0.32 51.11 -4.04
N GLY A 31 0.19 50.04 -4.82
CA GLY A 31 0.83 49.90 -6.13
C GLY A 31 0.62 48.52 -6.78
N ASP A 32 0.33 48.50 -8.09
CA ASP A 32 0.03 47.29 -8.90
C ASP A 32 1.08 46.16 -8.79
N ASN A 33 2.35 46.50 -8.58
CA ASN A 33 3.43 45.53 -8.40
C ASN A 33 3.29 44.71 -7.10
N SER A 34 2.59 45.22 -6.08
CA SER A 34 2.38 44.52 -4.80
C SER A 34 1.36 43.38 -4.92
N THR A 35 0.29 43.58 -5.71
CA THR A 35 -0.76 42.59 -5.96
C THR A 35 -0.24 41.40 -6.77
N MET A 36 0.68 41.66 -7.71
CA MET A 36 1.28 40.64 -8.57
C MET A 36 2.21 39.68 -7.80
N ALA A 37 3.10 40.23 -6.97
CA ALA A 37 3.98 39.43 -6.11
C ALA A 37 3.19 38.59 -5.08
N THR A 38 2.03 39.11 -4.66
CA THR A 38 1.10 38.45 -3.73
C THR A 38 0.48 37.18 -4.34
N LYS A 39 -0.01 37.24 -5.59
CA LYS A 39 -0.58 36.05 -6.27
C LYS A 39 0.44 34.97 -6.59
N SER A 40 1.63 35.34 -7.08
CA SER A 40 2.70 34.37 -7.38
C SER A 40 3.09 33.57 -6.12
N LYS A 41 3.23 34.26 -4.98
CA LYS A 41 3.50 33.62 -3.70
C LYS A 41 2.35 32.72 -3.22
N MET A 42 1.10 33.13 -3.42
CA MET A 42 -0.07 32.30 -3.11
C MET A 42 -0.02 30.98 -3.89
N TYR A 43 0.28 31.03 -5.19
CA TYR A 43 0.38 29.83 -6.04
C TYR A 43 1.56 28.92 -5.64
N GLN A 44 2.69 29.49 -5.24
CA GLN A 44 3.82 28.72 -4.71
C GLN A 44 3.43 27.98 -3.42
N GLU A 45 2.81 28.69 -2.47
CA GLU A 45 2.35 28.07 -1.22
C GLU A 45 1.27 27.02 -1.47
N TRP A 46 0.35 27.25 -2.40
CA TRP A 46 -0.63 26.26 -2.82
C TRP A 46 0.04 25.01 -3.39
N PHE A 47 1.01 25.16 -4.28
CA PHE A 47 1.73 24.02 -4.87
C PHE A 47 2.44 23.19 -3.80
N GLN A 48 3.06 23.85 -2.80
CA GLN A 48 3.67 23.16 -1.66
C GLN A 48 2.64 22.34 -0.86
N LEU A 49 1.43 22.89 -0.65
CA LEU A 49 0.34 22.17 0.02
C LEU A 49 -0.12 20.96 -0.79
N VAL A 50 -0.31 21.10 -2.11
CA VAL A 50 -0.69 20.00 -3.01
C VAL A 50 0.35 18.89 -2.95
N VAL A 51 1.64 19.22 -3.07
CA VAL A 51 2.73 18.24 -2.95
C VAL A 51 2.68 17.54 -1.59
N SER A 52 2.52 18.30 -0.50
CA SER A 52 2.49 17.71 0.85
C SER A 52 1.30 16.77 1.06
N GLN A 53 0.09 17.16 0.64
CA GLN A 53 -1.13 16.33 0.75
C GLN A 53 -1.04 15.08 -0.13
N THR A 54 -0.48 15.21 -1.33
CA THR A 54 -0.24 14.08 -2.23
C THR A 54 0.76 13.09 -1.64
N VAL A 55 1.85 13.58 -1.05
CA VAL A 55 2.84 12.73 -0.36
C VAL A 55 2.21 12.02 0.84
N GLN A 56 1.39 12.71 1.64
CA GLN A 56 0.68 12.08 2.77
C GLN A 56 -0.20 10.92 2.30
N THR A 57 -0.99 11.14 1.24
CA THR A 57 -1.86 10.12 0.64
C THR A 57 -1.05 8.92 0.15
N LEU A 58 0.03 9.17 -0.58
CA LEU A 58 0.98 8.13 -1.01
C LEU A 58 1.52 7.34 0.18
N CYS A 59 1.93 8.01 1.26
CA CYS A 59 2.42 7.33 2.46
C CYS A 59 1.35 6.43 3.10
N GLU A 60 0.08 6.85 3.13
CA GLU A 60 -1.02 6.00 3.60
C GLU A 60 -1.15 4.75 2.73
N TRP A 61 -1.13 4.90 1.39
CA TRP A 61 -1.19 3.77 0.46
C TRP A 61 -0.08 2.75 0.71
N MET A 62 1.17 3.23 0.80
CA MET A 62 2.32 2.37 1.07
C MET A 62 2.19 1.68 2.43
N CYS A 63 1.68 2.36 3.46
CA CYS A 63 1.55 1.80 4.82
C CYS A 63 0.50 0.70 4.97
N VAL A 64 -0.53 0.69 4.11
CA VAL A 64 -1.60 -0.32 4.13
C VAL A 64 -1.48 -1.33 2.99
N GLY A 65 -0.49 -1.17 2.10
CA GLY A 65 -0.28 -2.10 0.99
C GLY A 65 -1.29 -1.89 -0.14
N PHE A 66 -1.81 -0.67 -0.28
CA PHE A 66 -2.73 -0.31 -1.35
C PHE A 66 -1.95 0.03 -2.63
N VAL A 67 -2.31 -0.63 -3.73
CA VAL A 67 -1.78 -0.38 -5.08
C VAL A 67 -2.88 0.12 -5.99
N HIS A 68 -2.83 1.40 -6.34
CA HIS A 68 -3.85 2.08 -7.14
C HIS A 68 -3.97 1.49 -8.56
N GLY A 69 -2.86 1.11 -9.19
CA GLY A 69 -2.85 0.42 -10.47
C GLY A 69 -3.14 1.26 -11.73
N VAL A 70 -3.59 2.51 -11.60
CA VAL A 70 -3.79 3.48 -12.71
C VAL A 70 -3.48 4.90 -12.24
N LEU A 71 -2.21 5.19 -11.96
CA LEU A 71 -1.76 6.51 -11.51
C LEU A 71 -1.43 7.44 -12.68
N ASN A 72 -2.39 7.59 -13.60
CA ASN A 72 -2.31 8.63 -14.64
C ASN A 72 -2.51 10.01 -14.00
N THR A 73 -2.09 11.09 -14.68
CA THR A 73 -2.19 12.46 -14.15
C THR A 73 -3.62 12.92 -13.91
N ASP A 74 -4.58 12.45 -14.72
CA ASP A 74 -6.02 12.69 -14.56
C ASP A 74 -6.62 12.02 -13.31
N ASN A 75 -5.93 11.01 -12.76
CA ASN A 75 -6.31 10.30 -11.54
C ASN A 75 -5.60 10.83 -10.29
N MET A 76 -4.90 11.97 -10.40
CA MET A 76 -4.25 12.63 -9.28
C MET A 76 -5.11 13.79 -8.79
N SER A 77 -5.76 13.61 -7.64
CA SER A 77 -6.55 14.67 -7.02
C SER A 77 -5.66 15.81 -6.52
N ILE A 78 -6.05 17.05 -6.85
CA ILE A 78 -5.38 18.25 -6.37
C ILE A 78 -5.51 18.45 -4.85
N LEU A 79 -6.47 17.75 -4.22
CA LEU A 79 -6.73 17.80 -2.78
C LEU A 79 -6.03 16.66 -2.02
N GLY A 80 -5.19 15.85 -2.68
CA GLY A 80 -4.61 14.66 -2.08
C GLY A 80 -5.69 13.65 -1.66
N LEU A 81 -6.67 13.40 -2.52
CA LEU A 81 -7.66 12.34 -2.33
C LEU A 81 -7.32 11.17 -3.25
N THR A 82 -7.60 9.95 -2.78
CA THR A 82 -7.61 8.78 -3.67
C THR A 82 -8.87 8.86 -4.53
N ILE A 83 -8.70 8.84 -5.85
CA ILE A 83 -9.78 8.96 -6.83
C ILE A 83 -9.61 7.90 -7.93
N ASP A 84 -10.64 7.72 -8.75
CA ASP A 84 -10.63 6.77 -9.87
C ASP A 84 -10.11 5.38 -9.51
N TYR A 85 -10.75 4.80 -8.50
CA TYR A 85 -10.41 3.48 -8.04
C TYR A 85 -10.74 2.45 -9.14
N GLY A 86 -9.70 1.82 -9.67
CA GLY A 86 -9.84 0.65 -10.52
C GLY A 86 -8.65 0.42 -11.45
N PRO A 87 -8.48 -0.81 -11.92
CA PRO A 87 -7.93 -1.10 -13.23
C PRO A 87 -9.09 -1.52 -14.14
N PHE A 88 -9.65 -0.58 -14.90
CA PHE A 88 -10.72 -0.87 -15.87
C PHE A 88 -10.29 -0.59 -17.30
N GLY A 89 -10.34 -1.63 -18.12
CA GLY A 89 -10.55 -1.53 -19.56
C GLY A 89 -11.98 -1.97 -19.86
N ASN A 90 -12.82 -1.02 -20.26
CA ASN A 90 -14.16 -1.21 -20.86
C ASN A 90 -15.27 -1.79 -19.95
N VAL A 91 -15.93 -0.92 -19.19
CA VAL A 91 -17.26 -1.19 -18.62
C VAL A 91 -18.28 -0.27 -19.28
N SER A 92 -18.37 -0.22 -20.60
CA SER A 92 -19.35 0.64 -21.28
C SER A 92 -20.74 0.00 -21.43
N LEU A 93 -20.92 -1.25 -21.00
CA LEU A 93 -22.14 -2.04 -21.29
C LEU A 93 -22.94 -2.52 -20.06
N ILE A 94 -22.40 -2.40 -18.84
CA ILE A 94 -23.13 -2.76 -17.60
C ILE A 94 -24.02 -1.60 -17.09
N PHE A 95 -23.81 -0.39 -17.59
CA PHE A 95 -24.48 0.83 -17.11
C PHE A 95 -25.95 1.00 -17.53
N VAL A 96 -26.51 0.11 -18.35
CA VAL A 96 -27.88 0.27 -18.87
C VAL A 96 -28.95 -0.43 -18.01
N TYR A 97 -28.59 -1.29 -17.05
CA TYR A 97 -29.59 -2.15 -16.39
C TYR A 97 -29.57 -2.23 -14.85
N ILE A 98 -28.86 -1.33 -14.17
CA ILE A 98 -28.79 -1.34 -12.70
C ILE A 98 -29.65 -0.21 -12.12
N ARG A 99 -30.68 -0.57 -11.34
CA ARG A 99 -31.56 0.36 -10.61
C ARG A 99 -30.73 1.32 -9.75
N ILE A 100 -31.13 2.60 -9.73
CA ILE A 100 -30.45 3.75 -9.10
C ILE A 100 -29.97 3.50 -7.65
N TYR A 101 -30.63 2.62 -6.89
CA TYR A 101 -30.23 2.28 -5.52
C TYR A 101 -29.06 1.29 -5.41
N THR A 102 -28.88 0.39 -6.38
CA THR A 102 -27.76 -0.57 -6.42
C THR A 102 -26.46 0.08 -6.95
N PHE A 103 -26.60 1.18 -7.69
CA PHE A 103 -25.50 1.93 -8.32
C PHE A 103 -24.49 2.49 -7.33
N PHE A 104 -24.93 2.99 -6.17
CA PHE A 104 -24.04 3.57 -5.16
C PHE A 104 -23.24 2.51 -4.38
N TYR A 105 -23.86 1.34 -4.12
CA TYR A 105 -23.23 0.28 -3.33
C TYR A 105 -22.22 -0.55 -4.13
N LEU A 106 -22.49 -0.77 -5.42
CA LEU A 106 -21.57 -1.49 -6.30
C LEU A 106 -20.31 -0.65 -6.59
N LEU A 107 -20.46 0.68 -6.73
CA LEU A 107 -19.33 1.61 -6.88
C LEU A 107 -18.32 1.38 -5.74
N PHE A 108 -18.75 1.39 -4.48
CA PHE A 108 -17.87 1.27 -3.30
C PHE A 108 -16.96 0.02 -3.30
N PHE A 109 -17.39 -1.12 -3.86
CA PHE A 109 -16.58 -2.35 -3.91
C PHE A 109 -15.83 -2.57 -5.23
N ILE A 110 -16.38 -2.05 -6.33
CA ILE A 110 -15.68 -1.90 -7.60
C ILE A 110 -14.39 -1.08 -7.41
N PHE A 111 -14.35 -0.26 -6.35
CA PHE A 111 -13.26 0.62 -5.96
C PHE A 111 -12.22 0.04 -5.00
N ALA A 112 -12.35 -1.20 -4.52
CA ALA A 112 -11.41 -1.78 -3.55
C ALA A 112 -10.34 -2.69 -4.17
N LYS A 113 -10.19 -2.69 -5.50
CA LYS A 113 -9.13 -3.42 -6.21
C LYS A 113 -7.79 -2.73 -5.97
N GLY A 114 -6.94 -3.31 -5.13
CA GLY A 114 -5.60 -2.76 -4.90
C GLY A 114 -4.91 -3.23 -3.63
N MET A 115 -5.63 -3.80 -2.67
CA MET A 115 -5.01 -4.28 -1.44
C MET A 115 -4.12 -5.50 -1.72
N MET A 116 -2.85 -5.37 -1.36
CA MET A 116 -1.89 -6.46 -1.36
C MET A 116 -2.19 -7.41 -0.18
N GLU A 117 -2.40 -8.69 -0.48
CA GLU A 117 -2.52 -9.73 0.54
C GLU A 117 -1.12 -10.18 0.96
N TYR A 118 -0.54 -11.13 0.22
CA TYR A 118 0.83 -11.57 0.39
C TYR A 118 1.79 -10.49 -0.13
N PHE A 119 2.82 -10.18 0.65
CA PHE A 119 3.75 -9.12 0.28
C PHE A 119 4.51 -9.46 -1.00
N ASP A 120 4.45 -8.52 -1.94
CA ASP A 120 5.24 -8.50 -3.15
C ASP A 120 5.60 -7.07 -3.49
N ARG A 121 6.89 -6.75 -3.41
CA ARG A 121 7.38 -5.41 -3.72
C ARG A 121 6.98 -4.95 -5.13
N LYS A 122 6.83 -5.89 -6.05
CA LYS A 122 6.44 -5.63 -7.44
C LYS A 122 4.97 -5.95 -7.72
N TYR A 123 4.15 -6.03 -6.68
CA TYR A 123 2.73 -6.32 -6.84
C TYR A 123 2.08 -5.32 -7.81
N VAL A 124 1.48 -5.85 -8.86
CA VAL A 124 0.69 -5.10 -9.85
C VAL A 124 -0.78 -5.49 -9.66
N SER A 125 -1.61 -4.51 -9.28
CA SER A 125 -3.06 -4.72 -9.15
C SER A 125 -3.78 -4.68 -10.51
N ASN A 126 -3.22 -3.99 -11.49
CA ASN A 126 -3.80 -3.82 -12.82
C ASN A 126 -3.27 -4.83 -13.84
N THR A 127 -4.14 -5.72 -14.34
CA THR A 127 -3.75 -6.72 -15.34
C THR A 127 -3.35 -6.15 -16.70
N SER A 128 -3.76 -4.92 -17.00
CA SER A 128 -3.36 -4.19 -18.20
C SER A 128 -2.01 -3.49 -18.05
N ASP A 129 -1.52 -3.32 -16.82
CA ASP A 129 -0.18 -2.77 -16.54
C ASP A 129 0.88 -3.86 -16.66
N THR A 130 1.19 -4.21 -17.90
CA THR A 130 2.02 -5.37 -18.20
C THR A 130 3.50 -5.15 -17.95
N TYR A 131 3.91 -3.91 -17.67
CA TYR A 131 5.28 -3.52 -17.36
C TYR A 131 5.45 -3.13 -15.89
N GLY A 132 4.40 -3.19 -15.08
CA GLY A 132 4.44 -2.79 -13.68
C GLY A 132 4.74 -1.31 -13.48
N ARG A 133 4.31 -0.44 -14.39
CA ARG A 133 4.47 1.03 -14.28
C ARG A 133 3.88 1.54 -12.96
N TYR A 134 2.78 0.95 -12.52
CA TYR A 134 2.04 1.30 -11.31
C TYR A 134 2.14 0.22 -10.23
N ALA A 135 3.18 -0.61 -10.26
CA ALA A 135 3.46 -1.57 -9.21
C ALA A 135 3.65 -0.87 -7.85
N TYR A 136 3.50 -1.63 -6.76
CA TYR A 136 3.65 -1.12 -5.39
C TYR A 136 4.92 -0.28 -5.20
N ASP A 137 6.09 -0.77 -5.61
CA ASP A 137 7.36 -0.04 -5.48
C ASP A 137 7.53 1.14 -6.45
N GLN A 138 6.72 1.22 -7.52
CA GLN A 138 6.77 2.32 -8.49
C GLN A 138 5.89 3.50 -8.10
N GLN A 139 4.90 3.33 -7.20
CA GLN A 139 3.95 4.40 -6.87
C GLN A 139 4.65 5.69 -6.41
N VAL A 140 5.74 5.60 -5.65
CA VAL A 140 6.52 6.77 -5.18
C VAL A 140 7.08 7.56 -6.35
N ASN A 141 7.74 6.87 -7.29
CA ASN A 141 8.36 7.49 -8.46
C ASN A 141 7.30 8.07 -9.42
N ILE A 142 6.20 7.35 -9.63
CA ILE A 142 5.10 7.82 -10.49
C ILE A 142 4.42 9.05 -9.90
N VAL A 143 4.17 9.07 -8.59
CA VAL A 143 3.58 10.25 -7.93
C VAL A 143 4.51 11.45 -8.03
N LYS A 144 5.83 11.27 -7.80
CA LYS A 144 6.82 12.33 -8.03
C LYS A 144 6.77 12.85 -9.47
N TRP A 145 6.72 11.93 -10.44
CA TRP A 145 6.63 12.27 -11.86
C TRP A 145 5.33 13.04 -12.20
N ASN A 146 4.18 12.63 -11.66
CA ASN A 146 2.90 13.31 -11.87
C ASN A 146 2.91 14.74 -11.29
N LEU A 147 3.54 14.96 -10.14
CA LEU A 147 3.71 16.30 -9.57
C LEU A 147 4.61 17.19 -10.44
N LEU A 148 5.65 16.62 -11.06
CA LEU A 148 6.45 17.35 -12.06
C LEU A 148 5.60 17.73 -13.27
N GLN A 149 4.74 16.83 -13.77
CA GLN A 149 3.81 17.15 -14.87
C GLN A 149 2.85 18.28 -14.51
N LEU A 150 2.33 18.29 -13.27
CA LEU A 150 1.52 19.40 -12.76
C LEU A 150 2.32 20.71 -12.78
N GLY A 151 3.57 20.69 -12.33
CA GLY A 151 4.48 21.84 -12.41
C GLY A 151 4.65 22.35 -13.84
N PHE A 152 4.91 21.46 -14.81
CA PHE A 152 5.03 21.81 -16.23
C PHE A 152 3.73 22.36 -16.84
N ALA A 153 2.56 21.89 -16.39
CA ALA A 153 1.28 22.40 -16.86
C ALA A 153 1.00 23.82 -16.35
N LEU A 154 1.36 24.09 -15.09
CA LEU A 154 1.18 25.41 -14.46
C LEU A 154 2.11 26.47 -15.04
N SER A 155 3.24 26.05 -15.61
CA SER A 155 4.24 26.94 -16.16
C SER A 155 4.06 27.27 -17.65
N ASN A 156 3.51 26.35 -18.45
CA ASN A 156 3.37 26.48 -19.90
C ASN A 156 2.12 27.27 -20.34
N HIS A 157 1.58 28.13 -19.46
CA HIS A 157 0.40 28.90 -19.80
C HIS A 157 0.74 29.99 -20.84
N PRO A 158 0.08 30.04 -22.02
CA PRO A 158 0.43 30.93 -23.14
C PRO A 158 0.23 32.42 -22.88
N SER A 159 -0.40 32.81 -21.77
CA SER A 159 -0.43 34.20 -21.31
C SER A 159 0.79 34.63 -20.48
N SER A 160 1.85 33.80 -20.46
CA SER A 160 3.21 34.20 -20.04
C SER A 160 3.83 35.32 -20.90
N GLN A 161 3.15 35.74 -21.98
CA GLN A 161 3.51 36.90 -22.80
C GLN A 161 2.72 38.20 -22.47
N SER A 162 1.74 38.17 -21.55
CA SER A 162 1.01 39.37 -21.12
C SER A 162 0.53 39.24 -19.68
N ASP A 163 1.29 39.83 -18.74
CA ASP A 163 0.95 40.23 -17.37
C ASP A 163 0.20 39.26 -16.43
N CYS A 164 -0.05 38.00 -16.81
CA CYS A 164 -0.47 36.95 -15.86
C CYS A 164 0.58 35.83 -15.85
N HIS A 165 1.42 35.87 -14.82
CA HIS A 165 2.62 35.06 -14.76
C HIS A 165 2.34 33.65 -14.23
N ALA A 166 2.68 32.71 -15.11
CA ALA A 166 2.95 31.31 -14.84
C ALA A 166 3.91 31.13 -13.65
N LEU A 167 3.68 30.09 -12.85
CA LEU A 167 4.66 29.63 -11.85
C LEU A 167 5.98 29.26 -12.56
N ASP A 168 7.11 29.57 -11.94
CA ASP A 168 8.44 29.22 -12.48
C ASP A 168 8.63 27.70 -12.49
N VAL A 169 8.73 27.11 -13.69
CA VAL A 169 9.03 25.68 -13.91
C VAL A 169 10.23 25.26 -13.07
N GLN A 170 11.30 26.05 -13.15
CA GLN A 170 12.59 25.69 -12.61
C GLN A 170 12.50 25.63 -11.09
N TRP A 171 11.77 26.57 -10.48
CA TRP A 171 11.48 26.54 -9.06
C TRP A 171 10.65 25.32 -8.67
N MET A 172 9.58 24.99 -9.40
CA MET A 172 8.72 23.84 -9.08
C MET A 172 9.46 22.50 -9.18
N GLU A 173 10.25 22.33 -10.24
CA GLU A 173 11.11 21.17 -10.44
C GLU A 173 12.14 21.06 -9.31
N GLN A 174 12.87 22.15 -9.01
CA GLN A 174 13.82 22.20 -7.90
C GLN A 174 13.17 21.89 -6.55
N TYR A 175 11.96 22.42 -6.31
CA TYR A 175 11.22 22.16 -5.09
C TYR A 175 10.87 20.68 -4.96
N ILE A 176 10.34 20.06 -6.02
CA ILE A 176 10.03 18.62 -6.02
C ILE A 176 11.29 17.79 -5.79
N GLU A 177 12.37 18.06 -6.54
CA GLU A 177 13.62 17.30 -6.43
C GLU A 177 14.25 17.40 -5.05
N GLN A 178 14.13 18.56 -4.38
CA GLN A 178 14.72 18.76 -3.05
C GLN A 178 13.81 18.27 -1.92
N GLN A 179 12.49 18.40 -2.05
CA GLN A 179 11.57 18.25 -0.92
C GLN A 179 10.74 16.97 -0.96
N PHE A 180 10.45 16.41 -2.13
CA PHE A 180 9.53 15.27 -2.24
C PHE A 180 10.02 14.06 -1.44
N ASP A 181 11.27 13.64 -1.68
CA ASP A 181 11.84 12.45 -1.03
C ASP A 181 12.01 12.66 0.49
N LEU A 182 12.38 13.88 0.90
CA LEU A 182 12.48 14.24 2.32
C LEU A 182 11.12 14.17 3.02
N MET A 183 10.07 14.72 2.39
CA MET A 183 8.71 14.66 2.92
C MET A 183 8.21 13.22 2.98
N TYR A 184 8.37 12.46 1.89
CA TYR A 184 7.95 11.06 1.81
C TYR A 184 8.59 10.25 2.93
N TRP A 185 9.92 10.28 3.07
CA TRP A 185 10.59 9.50 4.10
C TRP A 185 10.22 9.98 5.50
N LYS A 186 10.05 11.29 5.74
CA LYS A 186 9.61 11.79 7.04
C LYS A 186 8.23 11.25 7.44
N TYR A 187 7.24 11.34 6.53
CA TYR A 187 5.88 10.88 6.82
C TYR A 187 5.81 9.35 6.89
N TYR A 188 6.42 8.65 5.94
CA TYR A 188 6.41 7.19 5.87
C TYR A 188 7.13 6.57 7.08
N TYR A 189 8.28 7.10 7.47
CA TYR A 189 9.01 6.64 8.66
C TYR A 189 8.17 6.83 9.93
N SER A 190 7.54 8.00 10.09
CA SER A 190 6.64 8.27 11.22
C SER A 190 5.48 7.26 11.25
N LYS A 191 4.83 6.99 10.11
CA LYS A 191 3.76 6.00 10.03
C LYS A 191 4.24 4.60 10.39
N LEU A 192 5.41 4.18 9.92
CA LEU A 192 6.01 2.89 10.30
C LEU A 192 6.29 2.82 11.80
N GLN A 193 6.77 3.89 12.44
CA GLN A 193 6.93 3.92 13.90
C GLN A 193 5.60 3.64 14.61
N HIS A 194 4.49 4.23 14.15
CA HIS A 194 3.16 3.94 14.69
C HIS A 194 2.75 2.48 14.46
N LYS A 195 2.97 1.92 13.27
CA LYS A 195 2.65 0.53 12.94
C LYS A 195 3.47 -0.49 13.75
N PHE A 196 4.73 -0.18 14.04
CA PHE A 196 5.58 -0.98 14.94
C PHE A 196 5.31 -0.70 16.43
N GLY A 197 4.57 0.36 16.76
CA GLY A 197 4.33 0.79 18.13
C GLY A 197 5.54 1.45 18.82
N LEU A 198 6.49 1.93 18.02
CA LEU A 198 7.79 2.48 18.41
C LEU A 198 7.86 3.98 18.06
N VAL A 199 6.80 4.72 18.42
CA VAL A 199 6.70 6.18 18.18
C VAL A 199 7.87 6.90 18.83
N ASN A 200 8.55 7.76 18.05
CA ASN A 200 9.77 8.49 18.44
C ASN A 200 11.04 7.65 18.68
N GLU A 201 11.02 6.35 18.37
CA GLU A 201 12.20 5.49 18.45
C GLU A 201 12.87 5.34 17.08
N ASP A 202 14.18 5.13 17.05
CA ASP A 202 14.89 4.79 15.82
C ASP A 202 14.57 3.34 15.39
N ILE A 203 13.92 3.21 14.24
CA ILE A 203 13.53 1.95 13.60
C ILE A 203 14.33 1.65 12.33
N SER A 204 15.41 2.39 12.05
CA SER A 204 16.14 2.31 10.78
C SER A 204 16.71 0.91 10.52
N ALA A 205 17.17 0.22 11.57
CA ALA A 205 17.65 -1.15 11.48
C ALA A 205 16.52 -2.21 11.35
N LEU A 206 15.30 -1.84 11.72
CA LEU A 206 14.14 -2.73 11.75
C LEU A 206 13.46 -2.84 10.38
N ILE A 207 13.30 -1.70 9.69
CA ILE A 207 12.62 -1.58 8.39
C ILE A 207 13.15 -2.60 7.37
N PRO A 208 14.45 -2.68 7.05
CA PRO A 208 14.94 -3.62 6.04
C PRO A 208 14.70 -5.07 6.45
N LYS A 209 14.95 -5.44 7.71
CA LYS A 209 14.72 -6.81 8.21
C LYS A 209 13.26 -7.23 8.07
N PHE A 210 12.33 -6.31 8.35
CA PHE A 210 10.90 -6.56 8.22
C PHE A 210 10.49 -6.80 6.77
N PHE A 211 10.87 -5.89 5.86
CA PHE A 211 10.50 -6.01 4.45
C PHE A 211 11.23 -7.15 3.73
N ASP A 212 12.45 -7.49 4.14
CA ASP A 212 13.17 -8.65 3.63
C ASP A 212 12.51 -9.96 4.11
N ALA A 213 12.07 -10.02 5.38
CA ALA A 213 11.32 -11.18 5.88
C ALA A 213 9.96 -11.33 5.17
N LEU A 214 9.23 -10.23 4.95
CA LEU A 214 8.01 -10.22 4.15
C LEU A 214 8.24 -10.76 2.73
N GLU A 215 9.23 -10.24 2.01
CA GLU A 215 9.54 -10.65 0.64
C GLU A 215 9.98 -12.13 0.56
N ASN A 216 10.84 -12.56 1.48
CA ASN A 216 11.41 -13.92 1.49
C ASN A 216 10.39 -14.99 1.89
N THR A 217 9.37 -14.64 2.67
CA THR A 217 8.37 -15.59 3.15
C THR A 217 7.04 -15.48 2.43
N ARG A 218 6.84 -14.37 1.70
CA ARG A 218 5.58 -13.93 1.10
C ARG A 218 4.45 -13.79 2.13
N ALA A 219 4.77 -13.41 3.37
CA ALA A 219 3.75 -13.30 4.41
C ALA A 219 2.69 -12.23 4.11
N ASP A 220 1.47 -12.41 4.65
CA ASP A 220 0.37 -11.44 4.52
C ASP A 220 0.76 -10.09 5.12
N PHE A 221 0.68 -9.04 4.30
CA PHE A 221 1.16 -7.71 4.64
C PHE A 221 0.43 -7.12 5.86
N THR A 222 -0.91 -7.22 5.85
CA THR A 222 -1.77 -6.62 6.88
C THR A 222 -1.65 -7.36 8.21
N ASN A 223 -1.83 -8.68 8.18
CA ASN A 223 -1.87 -9.51 9.37
C ASN A 223 -0.49 -9.62 10.03
N THR A 224 0.60 -9.50 9.28
CA THR A 224 1.94 -9.46 9.86
C THR A 224 2.09 -8.24 10.78
N PHE A 225 1.69 -7.04 10.34
CA PHE A 225 1.68 -5.85 11.20
C PHE A 225 0.74 -6.02 12.40
N ARG A 226 -0.44 -6.62 12.20
CA ARG A 226 -1.38 -6.87 13.30
C ARG A 226 -0.80 -7.83 14.33
N SER A 227 -0.07 -8.86 13.90
CA SER A 227 0.54 -9.89 14.76
C SER A 227 1.58 -9.33 15.71
N LEU A 228 2.25 -8.23 15.36
CA LEU A 228 3.23 -7.59 16.25
C LEU A 228 2.64 -7.15 17.60
N SER A 229 1.32 -6.90 17.64
CA SER A 229 0.59 -6.56 18.86
C SER A 229 0.48 -7.72 19.85
N VAL A 230 0.86 -8.95 19.48
CA VAL A 230 0.92 -10.13 20.38
C VAL A 230 2.09 -10.02 21.36
N LEU A 231 3.14 -9.27 21.01
CA LEU A 231 4.34 -9.20 21.81
C LEU A 231 4.08 -8.58 23.19
N ARG A 232 4.43 -9.31 24.26
CA ARG A 232 4.35 -8.86 25.66
C ARG A 232 5.68 -9.07 26.41
N HIS A 233 5.81 -8.45 27.56
CA HIS A 233 6.80 -8.73 28.60
C HIS A 233 6.54 -10.11 29.24
N SER A 234 7.60 -10.77 29.68
CA SER A 234 7.60 -12.16 30.18
C SER A 234 6.69 -12.39 31.39
N ASP A 235 6.51 -11.40 32.22
CA ASP A 235 5.70 -11.45 33.45
C ASP A 235 4.17 -11.33 33.20
N ARG A 236 3.73 -11.04 31.96
CA ARG A 236 2.30 -11.05 31.57
C ARG A 236 1.89 -12.23 30.69
N SER A 237 2.73 -13.27 30.58
CA SER A 237 2.58 -14.39 29.64
C SER A 237 1.29 -15.21 29.80
N GLU A 238 0.64 -15.19 30.97
CA GLU A 238 -0.62 -15.94 31.22
C GLU A 238 -1.85 -15.32 30.50
N TYR A 239 -1.77 -14.08 30.01
CA TYR A 239 -2.91 -13.35 29.44
C TYR A 239 -3.08 -13.45 27.91
N VAL A 240 -2.22 -14.20 27.21
CA VAL A 240 -2.19 -14.20 25.73
C VAL A 240 -3.38 -14.95 25.09
N PHE A 241 -4.20 -15.63 25.88
CA PHE A 241 -5.33 -16.46 25.42
C PHE A 241 -6.55 -15.68 24.86
N ILE A 242 -6.56 -14.35 24.87
CA ILE A 242 -7.78 -13.56 24.57
C ILE A 242 -7.75 -12.86 23.19
N CYS A 243 -6.61 -12.74 22.51
CA CYS A 243 -6.49 -11.91 21.30
C CYS A 243 -6.37 -12.66 19.96
N LEU A 244 -6.42 -14.00 19.95
CA LEU A 244 -6.42 -14.80 18.73
C LEU A 244 -7.80 -15.46 18.57
N SER A 245 -8.26 -15.70 17.34
CA SER A 245 -9.59 -16.29 17.12
C SER A 245 -9.68 -17.67 17.82
N LEU A 246 -10.89 -18.09 18.20
CA LEU A 246 -11.12 -19.38 18.87
C LEU A 246 -10.54 -20.59 18.10
N ASP A 247 -10.43 -20.49 16.77
CA ASP A 247 -9.79 -21.52 15.93
C ASP A 247 -8.24 -21.51 16.02
N THR A 248 -7.64 -20.33 16.23
CA THR A 248 -6.21 -20.20 16.52
C THR A 248 -5.88 -20.82 17.88
N LEU A 249 -6.82 -20.71 18.84
CA LEU A 249 -6.69 -21.28 20.16
C LEU A 249 -6.64 -22.80 20.14
N GLU A 250 -7.40 -23.53 19.31
CA GLU A 250 -7.26 -25.00 19.27
C GLU A 250 -5.86 -25.43 18.77
N ASN A 251 -5.31 -24.77 17.75
CA ASN A 251 -4.00 -25.12 17.21
C ASN A 251 -2.83 -24.64 18.10
N VAL A 252 -2.93 -23.44 18.66
CA VAL A 252 -1.96 -22.90 19.63
C VAL A 252 -2.01 -23.69 20.94
N THR A 253 -3.19 -24.02 21.47
CA THR A 253 -3.31 -24.80 22.71
C THR A 253 -2.79 -26.22 22.53
N VAL A 254 -3.03 -26.88 21.38
CA VAL A 254 -2.46 -28.20 21.07
C VAL A 254 -0.93 -28.14 20.85
N PHE A 255 -0.41 -27.09 20.23
CA PHE A 255 1.03 -26.87 20.08
C PHE A 255 1.71 -26.62 21.44
N PHE A 256 1.14 -25.76 22.28
CA PHE A 256 1.68 -25.43 23.60
C PHE A 256 1.56 -26.58 24.61
N LEU A 257 0.44 -27.34 24.59
CA LEU A 257 0.31 -28.57 25.40
C LEU A 257 1.36 -29.63 25.01
N LYS A 258 1.76 -29.71 23.73
CA LYS A 258 2.82 -30.61 23.27
C LYS A 258 4.25 -30.12 23.55
N LYS A 259 4.48 -28.81 23.63
CA LYS A 259 5.84 -28.21 23.72
C LYS A 259 6.22 -27.63 25.09
N ASN A 260 5.50 -27.98 26.14
CA ASN A 260 5.79 -27.65 27.55
C ASN A 260 7.18 -28.10 28.08
N PHE A 261 8.09 -28.62 27.24
CA PHE A 261 9.33 -29.25 27.68
C PHE A 261 10.66 -28.67 27.13
N LEU A 262 10.68 -27.61 26.29
CA LEU A 262 11.93 -27.25 25.59
C LEU A 262 12.27 -25.75 25.43
N CYS A 263 11.54 -24.81 26.05
CA CYS A 263 11.88 -23.38 25.94
C CYS A 263 12.52 -22.87 27.26
N PRO A 264 13.80 -22.44 27.26
CA PRO A 264 14.58 -22.21 28.48
C PRO A 264 14.26 -20.91 29.24
N SER A 265 13.47 -19.97 28.68
CA SER A 265 13.08 -18.72 29.37
C SER A 265 11.71 -18.18 28.90
N GLU A 266 11.03 -17.36 29.72
CA GLU A 266 9.71 -16.78 29.40
C GLU A 266 9.76 -15.76 28.25
N ASN A 267 10.85 -15.00 28.11
CA ASN A 267 11.03 -14.12 26.94
C ASN A 267 11.07 -14.93 25.64
N ALA A 268 11.76 -16.08 25.65
CA ALA A 268 11.79 -16.99 24.51
C ALA A 268 10.40 -17.59 24.20
N LYS A 269 9.51 -17.73 25.20
CA LYS A 269 8.12 -18.11 24.96
C LYS A 269 7.36 -17.01 24.22
N ASN A 270 7.45 -15.76 24.65
CA ASN A 270 6.74 -14.64 24.01
C ASN A 270 7.24 -14.34 22.59
N ASP A 271 8.54 -14.49 22.36
CA ASP A 271 9.12 -14.39 21.02
C ASP A 271 8.63 -15.53 20.11
N GLU A 272 8.53 -16.76 20.63
CA GLU A 272 7.93 -17.89 19.89
C GLU A 272 6.43 -17.69 19.63
N MET A 273 5.69 -17.04 20.54
CA MET A 273 4.27 -16.70 20.30
C MET A 273 4.10 -15.72 19.16
N LEU A 274 4.91 -14.65 19.13
CA LEU A 274 4.91 -13.71 18.02
C LEU A 274 5.33 -14.41 16.72
N LEU A 275 6.39 -15.22 16.76
CA LEU A 275 6.84 -15.98 15.60
C LEU A 275 5.73 -16.89 15.07
N HIS A 276 5.02 -17.61 15.94
CA HIS A 276 3.89 -18.44 15.55
C HIS A 276 2.77 -17.61 14.90
N ALA A 277 2.37 -16.49 15.51
CA ALA A 277 1.35 -15.60 14.96
C ALA A 277 1.72 -15.07 13.56
N ILE A 278 3.00 -14.75 13.32
CA ILE A 278 3.48 -14.34 12.00
C ILE A 278 3.46 -15.51 11.01
N LEU A 279 3.95 -16.70 11.42
CA LEU A 279 4.02 -17.87 10.55
C LEU A 279 2.65 -18.38 10.09
N GLU A 280 1.60 -18.21 10.89
CA GLU A 280 0.22 -18.49 10.47
C GLU A 280 -0.28 -17.60 9.33
N ASN A 281 0.42 -16.49 9.08
CA ASN A 281 0.14 -15.57 7.99
C ASN A 281 1.15 -15.71 6.84
N CYS A 282 2.08 -16.66 6.92
CA CYS A 282 2.87 -17.10 5.78
C CYS A 282 2.04 -18.06 4.90
N PRO A 283 2.15 -17.98 3.57
CA PRO A 283 1.47 -18.90 2.67
C PRO A 283 1.99 -20.33 2.83
N SER A 284 1.15 -21.29 2.45
CA SER A 284 1.57 -22.69 2.31
C SER A 284 2.70 -22.83 1.29
N LEU A 285 3.35 -24.00 1.25
CA LEU A 285 4.39 -24.26 0.24
C LEU A 285 3.84 -24.17 -1.19
N GLU A 286 2.64 -24.68 -1.42
CA GLU A 286 1.98 -24.65 -2.73
C GLU A 286 1.71 -23.20 -3.14
N ARG A 287 1.06 -22.42 -2.26
CA ARG A 287 0.79 -21.01 -2.50
C ARG A 287 2.05 -20.17 -2.66
N TYR A 288 3.09 -20.45 -1.87
CA TYR A 288 4.39 -19.81 -2.00
C TYR A 288 4.99 -20.07 -3.39
N ARG A 289 4.95 -21.32 -3.87
CA ARG A 289 5.43 -21.66 -5.22
C ARG A 289 4.64 -20.93 -6.30
N ASP A 290 3.31 -20.89 -6.20
CA ASP A 290 2.45 -20.17 -7.15
C ASP A 290 2.79 -18.68 -7.24
N LEU A 291 2.97 -18.04 -6.08
CA LEU A 291 3.36 -16.62 -5.99
C LEU A 291 4.73 -16.38 -6.67
N HIS A 292 5.66 -17.31 -6.54
CA HIS A 292 6.97 -17.24 -7.21
C HIS A 292 6.91 -17.58 -8.71
N GLU A 293 6.02 -18.48 -9.13
CA GLU A 293 5.84 -18.80 -10.55
C GLU A 293 5.24 -17.64 -11.35
N LYS A 294 4.38 -16.83 -10.74
CA LYS A 294 3.83 -15.62 -11.37
C LYS A 294 4.94 -14.65 -11.79
N HIS A 295 5.93 -14.42 -10.93
CA HIS A 295 7.12 -13.61 -11.25
C HIS A 295 7.96 -14.21 -12.41
N ASN A 296 7.90 -15.52 -12.62
CA ASN A 296 8.54 -16.18 -13.76
C ASN A 296 7.75 -16.05 -15.08
N ALA A 297 6.43 -15.83 -15.02
CA ALA A 297 5.60 -15.64 -16.21
C ALA A 297 5.88 -14.30 -16.91
N ASP A 298 6.07 -13.23 -16.13
CA ASP A 298 6.41 -11.91 -16.66
C ASP A 298 7.80 -11.90 -17.30
N PHE A 299 8.77 -12.61 -16.71
CA PHE A 299 10.08 -12.84 -17.32
C PHE A 299 9.98 -13.53 -18.69
N ARG A 300 9.19 -14.62 -18.78
CA ARG A 300 8.96 -15.34 -20.05
C ARG A 300 8.33 -14.44 -21.11
N ARG A 301 7.40 -13.57 -20.71
CA ARG A 301 6.76 -12.62 -21.61
C ARG A 301 7.75 -11.59 -22.15
N LEU A 302 8.56 -10.97 -21.29
CA LEU A 302 9.56 -9.98 -21.70
C LEU A 302 10.66 -10.61 -22.58
N THR A 303 11.03 -11.86 -22.30
CA THR A 303 11.96 -12.61 -23.15
C THR A 303 11.42 -12.79 -24.57
N LYS A 304 10.13 -13.12 -24.73
CA LYS A 304 9.48 -13.18 -26.05
C LYS A 304 9.42 -11.83 -26.75
N ILE A 305 9.21 -10.74 -26.00
CA ILE A 305 9.24 -9.38 -26.55
C ILE A 305 10.65 -9.02 -27.04
N ARG A 306 11.70 -9.39 -26.29
CA ARG A 306 13.10 -9.26 -26.72
C ARG A 306 13.35 -10.01 -28.02
N GLU A 307 12.97 -11.28 -28.10
CA GLU A 307 13.11 -12.10 -29.31
C GLU A 307 12.40 -11.46 -30.52
N TYR A 308 11.20 -10.92 -30.31
CA TYR A 308 10.45 -10.21 -31.36
C TYR A 308 11.16 -8.92 -31.82
N LEU A 309 11.71 -8.13 -30.89
CA LEU A 309 12.41 -6.89 -31.23
C LEU A 309 13.78 -7.15 -31.88
N GLU A 310 14.49 -8.20 -31.46
CA GLU A 310 15.74 -8.67 -32.07
C GLU A 310 15.53 -9.14 -33.53
N THR A 311 14.38 -9.73 -33.81
CA THR A 311 14.03 -10.24 -35.15
C THR A 311 13.40 -9.18 -36.06
N ASN A 312 12.90 -8.06 -35.52
CA ASN A 312 12.27 -6.98 -36.27
C ASN A 312 12.99 -5.64 -36.09
N SER A 313 14.15 -5.51 -36.74
CA SER A 313 15.09 -4.37 -36.66
C SER A 313 14.51 -2.98 -37.00
N ASN A 314 13.33 -2.91 -37.62
CA ASN A 314 12.63 -1.65 -37.92
C ASN A 314 11.76 -1.13 -36.76
N THR A 315 11.58 -1.92 -35.69
CA THR A 315 10.73 -1.56 -34.55
C THR A 315 11.60 -1.01 -33.41
N THR A 316 11.72 0.32 -33.32
CA THR A 316 12.53 0.98 -32.29
C THR A 316 11.78 1.23 -30.97
N ARG A 317 10.44 1.12 -30.98
CA ARG A 317 9.57 1.35 -29.82
C ARG A 317 8.36 0.41 -29.81
N LEU A 318 8.01 -0.11 -28.63
CA LEU A 318 6.78 -0.87 -28.40
C LEU A 318 6.04 -0.28 -27.19
N GLY A 319 4.85 0.30 -27.39
CA GLY A 319 4.05 0.85 -26.29
C GLY A 319 4.72 1.97 -25.47
N GLY A 320 5.69 2.69 -26.04
CA GLY A 320 6.43 3.76 -25.37
C GLY A 320 7.79 3.36 -24.79
N ALA A 321 8.08 2.07 -24.65
CA ALA A 321 9.40 1.57 -24.23
C ALA A 321 10.34 1.37 -25.44
N THR A 322 11.62 1.71 -25.28
CA THR A 322 12.67 1.44 -26.27
C THR A 322 13.23 0.03 -26.11
N PHE A 323 13.92 -0.47 -27.14
CA PHE A 323 14.62 -1.77 -27.07
C PHE A 323 15.62 -1.85 -25.91
N THR A 324 16.31 -0.74 -25.61
CA THR A 324 17.25 -0.64 -24.50
C THR A 324 16.55 -0.81 -23.15
N ASP A 325 15.38 -0.18 -22.97
CA ASP A 325 14.59 -0.26 -21.74
C ASP A 325 14.14 -1.72 -21.47
N VAL A 326 13.72 -2.42 -22.53
CA VAL A 326 13.32 -3.84 -22.44
C VAL A 326 14.52 -4.72 -22.06
N ILE A 327 15.70 -4.48 -22.63
CA ILE A 327 16.91 -5.25 -22.30
C ILE A 327 17.36 -4.99 -20.86
N GLU A 328 17.35 -3.74 -20.41
CA GLU A 328 17.72 -3.41 -19.03
C GLU A 328 16.77 -4.04 -18.02
N GLU A 329 15.46 -4.02 -18.28
CA GLU A 329 14.48 -4.67 -17.41
C GLU A 329 14.66 -6.19 -17.39
N ILE A 330 14.97 -6.83 -18.54
CA ILE A 330 15.29 -8.26 -18.56
C ILE A 330 16.54 -8.57 -17.72
N LYS A 331 17.64 -7.82 -17.88
CA LYS A 331 18.87 -8.02 -17.08
C LYS A 331 18.65 -7.81 -15.59
N LYS A 332 17.73 -6.92 -15.23
CA LYS A 332 17.32 -6.68 -13.84
C LYS A 332 16.50 -7.86 -13.32
N LEU A 333 15.50 -8.31 -14.06
CA LEU A 333 14.70 -9.49 -13.71
C LEU A 333 15.54 -10.78 -13.64
N GLU A 334 16.59 -10.95 -14.46
CA GLU A 334 17.53 -12.08 -14.36
C GLU A 334 18.28 -12.08 -13.03
N ARG A 335 18.84 -10.93 -12.63
CA ARG A 335 19.54 -10.77 -11.35
C ARG A 335 18.61 -11.02 -10.16
N GLU A 336 17.36 -10.59 -10.26
CA GLU A 336 16.36 -10.79 -9.22
C GLU A 336 15.87 -12.25 -9.17
N ARG A 337 15.63 -12.88 -10.32
CA ARG A 337 15.32 -14.32 -10.39
C ARG A 337 16.43 -15.15 -9.77
N GLN A 338 17.69 -14.74 -9.94
CA GLN A 338 18.81 -15.40 -9.28
C GLN A 338 18.71 -15.25 -7.75
N LYS A 339 18.45 -14.06 -7.22
CA LYS A 339 18.26 -13.84 -5.77
C LYS A 339 17.07 -14.61 -5.19
N VAL A 340 15.96 -14.64 -5.91
CA VAL A 340 14.74 -15.39 -5.53
C VAL A 340 14.99 -16.90 -5.59
N SER A 341 15.69 -17.37 -6.63
CA SER A 341 16.10 -18.76 -6.76
C SER A 341 17.03 -19.17 -5.62
N GLU A 342 17.95 -18.30 -5.19
CA GLU A 342 18.84 -18.50 -4.05
C GLU A 342 18.06 -18.49 -2.73
N ALA A 343 17.08 -17.59 -2.55
CA ALA A 343 16.24 -17.51 -1.35
C ALA A 343 15.30 -18.71 -1.19
N GLY A 344 14.81 -19.28 -2.30
CA GLY A 344 14.01 -20.51 -2.30
C GLY A 344 14.84 -21.79 -2.46
N GLN A 345 16.18 -21.68 -2.57
CA GLN A 345 17.05 -22.82 -2.84
C GLN A 345 17.05 -23.79 -1.66
N GLY A 346 16.59 -25.02 -1.91
CA GLY A 346 16.50 -26.05 -0.86
C GLY A 346 15.14 -26.12 -0.15
N ILE A 347 14.14 -25.33 -0.55
CA ILE A 347 12.76 -25.51 -0.08
C ILE A 347 12.08 -26.63 -0.89
N ILE A 348 12.28 -27.87 -0.44
CA ILE A 348 11.79 -29.05 -1.15
C ILE A 348 10.41 -29.46 -0.61
N ASP A 349 10.23 -29.38 0.71
CA ASP A 349 9.00 -29.74 1.39
C ASP A 349 8.52 -28.67 2.37
N SER A 350 7.36 -28.93 3.01
CA SER A 350 6.73 -27.99 3.95
C SER A 350 7.57 -27.76 5.21
N LYS A 351 8.43 -28.72 5.59
CA LYS A 351 9.32 -28.59 6.74
C LYS A 351 10.48 -27.65 6.42
N ASP A 352 11.04 -27.75 5.21
CA ASP A 352 12.06 -26.82 4.73
C ASP A 352 11.49 -25.40 4.64
N LYS A 353 10.26 -25.24 4.13
CA LYS A 353 9.57 -23.94 4.08
C LYS A 353 9.39 -23.34 5.47
N LEU A 354 8.92 -24.13 6.43
CA LEU A 354 8.75 -23.68 7.81
C LEU A 354 10.10 -23.27 8.44
N ALA A 355 11.17 -24.01 8.19
CA ALA A 355 12.51 -23.69 8.68
C ALA A 355 13.05 -22.39 8.05
N HIS A 356 12.84 -22.21 6.74
CA HIS A 356 13.15 -20.99 6.02
C HIS A 356 12.43 -19.77 6.60
N ASP A 357 11.11 -19.87 6.78
CA ASP A 357 10.30 -18.77 7.31
C ASP A 357 10.69 -18.41 8.75
N ARG A 358 10.92 -19.42 9.60
CA ARG A 358 11.42 -19.22 10.97
C ARG A 358 12.73 -18.47 11.00
N LYS A 359 13.66 -18.83 10.11
CA LYS A 359 14.96 -18.17 9.99
C LYS A 359 14.81 -16.71 9.53
N ALA A 360 13.98 -16.46 8.52
CA ALA A 360 13.74 -15.12 8.00
C ALA A 360 13.16 -14.18 9.07
N TRP A 361 12.15 -14.64 9.81
CA TRP A 361 11.48 -13.84 10.83
C TRP A 361 12.26 -13.69 12.14
N GLY A 362 13.09 -14.68 12.51
CA GLY A 362 13.89 -14.63 13.74
C GLY A 362 14.77 -13.37 13.83
N ALA A 363 15.45 -13.02 12.73
CA ALA A 363 16.32 -11.84 12.70
C ALA A 363 15.57 -10.51 12.92
N PHE A 364 14.33 -10.42 12.43
CA PHE A 364 13.45 -9.27 12.68
C PHE A 364 12.96 -9.25 14.13
N ILE A 365 12.48 -10.39 14.65
CA ILE A 365 11.94 -10.48 16.02
C ILE A 365 13.01 -10.10 17.05
N ASP A 366 14.25 -10.58 16.87
CA ASP A 366 15.38 -10.24 17.74
C ASP A 366 15.64 -8.72 17.79
N GLU A 367 15.53 -8.04 16.65
CA GLU A 367 15.70 -6.58 16.58
C GLU A 367 14.50 -5.85 17.19
N TYR A 368 13.29 -6.27 16.82
CA TYR A 368 12.05 -5.68 17.32
C TYR A 368 11.99 -5.76 18.84
N ARG A 369 12.36 -6.92 19.41
CA ARG A 369 12.40 -7.16 20.85
C ARG A 369 13.33 -6.18 21.57
N LYS A 370 14.53 -5.94 21.02
CA LYS A 370 15.49 -4.97 21.58
C LYS A 370 14.91 -3.56 21.61
N CYS A 371 14.28 -3.12 20.52
CA CYS A 371 13.62 -1.81 20.45
C CYS A 371 12.50 -1.68 21.49
N VAL A 372 11.63 -2.69 21.59
CA VAL A 372 10.51 -2.72 22.54
C VAL A 372 11.01 -2.69 23.99
N GLN A 373 12.01 -3.52 24.33
CA GLN A 373 12.61 -3.54 25.66
C GLN A 373 13.27 -2.22 26.03
N LYS A 374 13.98 -1.58 25.09
CA LYS A 374 14.60 -0.27 25.30
C LYS A 374 13.56 0.81 25.62
N ARG A 375 12.44 0.83 24.88
CA ARG A 375 11.36 1.81 25.05
C ARG A 375 10.61 1.61 26.37
N GLU A 376 10.22 0.38 26.64
CA GLU A 376 9.29 0.04 27.72
C GLU A 376 10.02 -0.13 29.05
N ASN A 377 11.21 -0.75 29.04
CA ASN A 377 11.97 -1.08 30.25
C ASN A 377 11.09 -1.76 31.33
N ILE A 378 10.24 -2.71 30.91
CA ILE A 378 9.29 -3.47 31.75
C ILE A 378 8.09 -2.62 32.25
N ASP A 379 7.93 -1.39 31.76
CA ASP A 379 6.76 -0.56 32.08
C ASP A 379 5.50 -1.04 31.34
N HIS A 380 4.64 -1.76 32.05
CA HIS A 380 3.37 -2.26 31.53
C HIS A 380 2.43 -1.19 30.97
N LYS A 381 2.48 0.05 31.46
CA LYS A 381 1.64 1.12 30.91
C LYS A 381 2.15 1.51 29.52
N LYS A 382 3.46 1.55 29.33
CA LYS A 382 4.06 1.81 28.01
C LYS A 382 3.81 0.65 27.05
N GLU A 383 3.80 -0.57 27.54
CA GLU A 383 3.38 -1.77 26.78
C GLU A 383 1.92 -1.64 26.34
N ASP A 384 0.98 -1.45 27.28
CA ASP A 384 -0.45 -1.31 26.98
C ASP A 384 -0.70 -0.18 25.97
N GLN A 385 0.00 0.96 26.12
CA GLN A 385 -0.05 2.07 25.16
C GLN A 385 0.52 1.69 23.79
N ARG A 386 1.61 0.92 23.72
CA ARG A 386 2.18 0.45 22.45
C ARG A 386 1.15 -0.37 21.69
N ILE A 387 0.55 -1.34 22.37
CA ILE A 387 -0.43 -2.26 21.79
C ILE A 387 -1.67 -1.51 21.33
N GLN A 388 -2.18 -0.59 22.14
CA GLN A 388 -3.31 0.25 21.77
C GLN A 388 -3.00 1.08 20.52
N ASN A 389 -1.83 1.74 20.48
CA ASN A 389 -1.40 2.51 19.32
C ASN A 389 -1.30 1.65 18.05
N MET A 390 -0.75 0.44 18.17
CA MET A 390 -0.66 -0.50 17.06
C MET A 390 -2.04 -0.97 16.60
N ASN A 391 -2.93 -1.29 17.53
CA ASN A 391 -4.28 -1.75 17.20
C ASN A 391 -5.13 -0.67 16.51
N ASN A 392 -4.87 0.60 16.80
CA ASN A 392 -5.52 1.75 16.17
C ASN A 392 -4.95 2.10 14.78
N CYS A 393 -3.78 1.56 14.42
CA CYS A 393 -3.09 1.86 13.15
C CYS A 393 -2.93 0.64 12.23
N ASN A 394 -3.05 -0.58 12.77
CA ASN A 394 -2.95 -1.83 12.03
C ASN A 394 -4.33 -2.49 12.00
N PRO A 395 -5.03 -2.46 10.84
CA PRO A 395 -6.38 -3.00 10.73
C PRO A 395 -6.40 -4.53 10.92
N ILE A 396 -7.54 -5.04 11.36
CA ILE A 396 -7.88 -6.47 11.35
C ILE A 396 -8.43 -6.86 9.98
N TYR A 397 -9.28 -5.99 9.42
CA TYR A 397 -9.97 -6.23 8.16
C TYR A 397 -9.52 -5.24 7.11
N VAL A 398 -9.22 -5.77 5.93
CA VAL A 398 -8.96 -4.99 4.71
C VAL A 398 -9.83 -5.55 3.61
N ALA A 399 -10.12 -4.73 2.61
CA ALA A 399 -10.93 -5.15 1.47
C ALA A 399 -10.13 -6.12 0.58
N ARG A 400 -10.09 -7.39 0.98
CA ARG A 400 -9.36 -8.46 0.29
C ARG A 400 -10.05 -8.77 -1.04
N ASN A 401 -9.26 -8.94 -2.09
CA ASN A 401 -9.78 -9.16 -3.45
C ASN A 401 -10.78 -10.31 -3.54
N TYR A 402 -10.53 -11.43 -2.85
CA TYR A 402 -11.44 -12.59 -2.91
C TYR A 402 -12.80 -12.31 -2.24
N LEU A 403 -12.82 -11.60 -1.10
CA LEU A 403 -14.07 -11.21 -0.42
C LEU A 403 -14.89 -10.24 -1.29
N ILE A 404 -14.20 -9.29 -1.93
CA ILE A 404 -14.82 -8.36 -2.88
C ILE A 404 -15.42 -9.15 -4.06
N GLN A 405 -14.67 -10.10 -4.60
CA GLN A 405 -15.12 -10.91 -5.73
C GLN A 405 -16.36 -11.75 -5.37
N ASP A 406 -16.36 -12.38 -4.20
CA ASP A 406 -17.50 -13.15 -3.71
C ASP A 406 -18.74 -12.26 -3.54
N ALA A 407 -18.56 -11.04 -3.00
CA ALA A 407 -19.64 -10.07 -2.88
C ALA A 407 -20.20 -9.65 -4.25
N ILE A 408 -19.34 -9.42 -5.25
CA ILE A 408 -19.76 -9.10 -6.62
C ILE A 408 -20.58 -10.24 -7.22
N VAL A 409 -20.08 -11.48 -7.13
CA VAL A 409 -20.79 -12.67 -7.65
C VAL A 409 -22.17 -12.82 -7.00
N GLN A 410 -22.29 -12.55 -5.70
CA GLN A 410 -23.58 -12.57 -5.01
C GLN A 410 -24.51 -11.44 -5.47
N CYS A 411 -23.97 -10.23 -5.66
CA CYS A 411 -24.73 -9.08 -6.16
C CYS A 411 -25.28 -9.31 -7.56
N GLU A 412 -24.52 -9.98 -8.45
CA GLU A 412 -24.98 -10.38 -9.79
C GLU A 412 -26.19 -11.32 -9.74
N LEU A 413 -26.30 -12.11 -8.66
CA LEU A 413 -27.44 -12.97 -8.37
C LEU A 413 -28.56 -12.24 -7.58
N ASN A 414 -28.50 -10.91 -7.48
CA ASN A 414 -29.40 -10.06 -6.68
C ASN A 414 -29.40 -10.38 -5.18
N LYS A 415 -28.29 -10.89 -4.63
CA LYS A 415 -28.10 -11.12 -3.19
C LYS A 415 -27.11 -10.09 -2.65
N PHE A 416 -27.54 -9.24 -1.71
CA PHE A 416 -26.76 -8.10 -1.22
C PHE A 416 -26.30 -8.24 0.23
N ASP A 417 -26.64 -9.33 0.91
CA ASP A 417 -26.34 -9.51 2.35
C ASP A 417 -24.83 -9.46 2.61
N LEU A 418 -24.02 -10.21 1.85
CA LEU A 418 -22.56 -10.20 1.98
C LEU A 418 -21.96 -8.81 1.71
N LEU A 419 -22.51 -8.06 0.75
CA LEU A 419 -22.07 -6.69 0.46
C LEU A 419 -22.30 -5.77 1.66
N HIS A 420 -23.49 -5.83 2.25
CA HIS A 420 -23.86 -5.02 3.41
C HIS A 420 -23.02 -5.38 4.64
N GLU A 421 -22.82 -6.66 4.90
CA GLU A 421 -21.95 -7.12 5.99
C GLU A 421 -20.51 -6.66 5.80
N LEU A 422 -19.96 -6.76 4.58
CA LEU A 422 -18.61 -6.27 4.30
C LEU A 422 -18.50 -4.76 4.50
N MET A 423 -19.48 -3.95 4.08
CA MET A 423 -19.43 -2.49 4.33
C MET A 423 -19.37 -2.17 5.82
N GLU A 424 -20.22 -2.81 6.62
CA GLU A 424 -20.28 -2.58 8.06
C GLU A 424 -18.95 -2.93 8.75
N VAL A 425 -18.29 -3.99 8.28
CA VAL A 425 -16.96 -4.36 8.78
C VAL A 425 -15.90 -3.35 8.34
N MET A 426 -15.98 -2.85 7.09
CA MET A 426 -15.02 -1.88 6.57
C MET A 426 -15.16 -0.48 7.16
N THR A 427 -16.29 -0.13 7.80
CA THR A 427 -16.40 1.11 8.58
C THR A 427 -15.71 1.03 9.93
N HIS A 428 -15.42 -0.20 10.43
CA HIS A 428 -14.76 -0.45 11.71
C HIS A 428 -13.57 -1.42 11.56
N PRO A 429 -12.59 -1.16 10.66
CA PRO A 429 -11.61 -2.16 10.24
C PRO A 429 -10.57 -2.52 11.32
N PHE A 430 -10.48 -1.73 12.40
CA PHE A 430 -9.56 -1.94 13.52
C PHE A 430 -10.19 -2.71 14.68
N GLU A 431 -11.51 -2.85 14.67
CA GLU A 431 -12.31 -3.49 15.70
C GLU A 431 -12.69 -4.91 15.27
N MET A 432 -12.73 -5.85 16.21
CA MET A 432 -13.08 -7.23 15.90
C MET A 432 -14.59 -7.36 15.73
N SER A 433 -15.04 -7.82 14.56
CA SER A 433 -16.44 -8.19 14.33
C SER A 433 -16.60 -9.69 14.61
N PRO A 434 -17.51 -10.11 15.53
CA PRO A 434 -17.71 -11.54 15.83
C PRO A 434 -18.08 -12.37 14.60
N ASP A 435 -18.96 -11.86 13.75
CA ASP A 435 -19.42 -12.56 12.55
C ASP A 435 -18.33 -12.66 11.48
N ALA A 436 -17.62 -11.55 11.22
CA ALA A 436 -16.51 -11.53 10.28
C ALA A 436 -15.34 -12.41 10.77
N ASN A 437 -15.09 -12.46 12.08
CA ASN A 437 -14.09 -13.32 12.68
C ASN A 437 -14.46 -14.80 12.54
N LYS A 438 -15.74 -15.16 12.76
CA LYS A 438 -16.26 -16.52 12.54
C LYS A 438 -16.12 -16.96 11.08
N GLN A 439 -16.30 -16.04 10.14
CA GLN A 439 -16.10 -16.29 8.72
C GLN A 439 -14.62 -16.18 8.28
N GLN A 440 -13.70 -15.92 9.22
CA GLN A 440 -12.27 -15.79 8.98
C GLN A 440 -11.89 -14.69 7.96
N TRP A 441 -12.65 -13.60 7.87
CA TRP A 441 -12.41 -12.51 6.90
C TRP A 441 -11.07 -11.77 7.09
N SER A 442 -10.44 -11.91 8.25
CA SER A 442 -9.10 -11.39 8.47
C SER A 442 -8.02 -12.22 7.77
N LYS A 443 -8.28 -13.50 7.43
CA LYS A 443 -7.30 -14.39 6.81
C LYS A 443 -7.11 -14.08 5.31
N PRO A 444 -5.90 -14.30 4.77
CA PRO A 444 -5.64 -14.16 3.35
C PRO A 444 -6.47 -15.18 2.54
N SER A 445 -6.54 -14.95 1.22
CA SER A 445 -7.20 -15.88 0.30
C SER A 445 -6.76 -17.34 0.51
N PRO A 446 -7.71 -18.29 0.63
CA PRO A 446 -7.40 -19.71 0.72
C PRO A 446 -6.60 -20.22 -0.49
N ASP A 447 -5.83 -21.30 -0.31
CA ASP A 447 -5.03 -21.91 -1.39
C ASP A 447 -5.89 -22.36 -2.58
N SER A 448 -7.15 -22.75 -2.33
CA SER A 448 -8.11 -23.11 -3.37
C SER A 448 -8.56 -21.92 -4.23
N CYS A 449 -8.39 -20.69 -3.74
CA CYS A 449 -8.65 -19.50 -4.53
C CYS A 449 -7.44 -19.25 -5.44
N PRO A 450 -7.61 -19.10 -6.77
CA PRO A 450 -6.51 -18.74 -7.64
C PRO A 450 -5.85 -17.46 -7.12
N ALA A 451 -4.55 -17.27 -7.36
CA ALA A 451 -3.84 -16.03 -7.06
C ALA A 451 -4.33 -14.90 -8.00
N THR A 452 -5.59 -14.52 -7.85
CA THR A 452 -6.32 -13.61 -8.72
C THR A 452 -5.81 -12.19 -8.49
N THR A 453 -5.01 -11.71 -9.43
CA THR A 453 -5.19 -10.34 -9.89
C THR A 453 -6.50 -10.33 -10.66
N LEU A 454 -7.56 -9.76 -10.08
CA LEU A 454 -8.87 -9.67 -10.72
C LEU A 454 -8.76 -8.89 -12.02
N SER A 455 -8.64 -9.60 -13.14
CA SER A 455 -8.56 -8.98 -14.46
C SER A 455 -9.89 -8.34 -14.83
N CYS A 456 -9.86 -7.26 -15.61
CA CYS A 456 -11.06 -6.65 -16.21
C CYS A 456 -11.96 -7.68 -16.92
N SER A 457 -11.38 -8.78 -17.40
CA SER A 457 -12.04 -9.85 -18.15
C SER A 457 -12.70 -10.93 -17.28
N SER A 458 -12.49 -10.95 -15.96
CA SER A 458 -13.16 -11.93 -15.08
C SER A 458 -14.67 -11.71 -14.94
N LEU A 459 -15.17 -10.52 -15.31
CA LEU A 459 -16.60 -10.23 -15.52
C LEU A 459 -17.18 -10.83 -16.83
N ASN A 460 -16.33 -11.26 -17.77
CA ASN A 460 -16.77 -11.88 -19.02
C ASN A 460 -16.75 -13.42 -18.98
N PHE A 461 -16.21 -14.04 -17.92
CA PHE A 461 -15.94 -15.49 -17.92
C PHE A 461 -17.13 -16.37 -17.50
N PHE A 462 -18.27 -15.79 -17.13
CA PHE A 462 -19.50 -16.53 -16.79
C PHE A 462 -20.65 -16.36 -17.80
N PHE A 463 -20.40 -15.76 -18.97
CA PHE A 463 -21.42 -15.53 -20.00
C PHE A 463 -21.29 -16.40 -21.27
N PHE A 464 -20.76 -17.62 -21.15
CA PHE A 464 -20.90 -18.64 -22.19
C PHE A 464 -21.57 -19.91 -21.68
#